data_AF-A0A9Q0P7F2-F1
#
_entry.id   AF-A0A9Q0P7F2-F1
#
_cell.length_a   1.000
_cell.length_b   1.000
_cell.length_c   1.000
_cell.angle_alpha   90.00
_cell.angle_beta   90.00
_cell.angle_gamma   90.00
#
_symmetry.space_group_name_H-M   'P 1'
#
loop_
_entity.id
_entity.type
_entity.pdbx_description
1 polymer ?
#
loop_
_entity_poly.entity_id
_entity_poly.type
_entity_poly.pdbx_seq_one_letter_code
_entity_poly.pdbx_strand_id
1 'polypeptide(L)'
;MDGFYDVFCTSSAVQGKMPSLMDLETNAGGSGFEAVIVNRKLDPALEELMQIAQCIALDWPATDVTILVQQLAELVTGHMGGPVKDANLILAKWMERSTELRTSIQTSVLPIGIYKYWSVSTSSVAFQGVG
;
A
#
# COMPACT_ATOMS: atom_id res chain seq x y z
N MET A 1 -10.96 15.44 -9.78
CA MET A 1 -10.56 14.06 -9.44
C MET A 1 -9.70 14.17 -8.20
N ASP A 2 -10.15 13.63 -7.07
CA ASP A 2 -9.29 13.42 -5.90
C ASP A 2 -8.65 12.05 -6.07
N GLY A 3 -7.45 12.02 -6.62
CA GLY A 3 -6.70 10.78 -6.73
C GLY A 3 -5.40 10.97 -7.46
N PHE A 4 -4.33 10.43 -6.89
CA PHE A 4 -3.04 10.27 -7.55
C PHE A 4 -2.89 8.80 -7.92
N TYR A 5 -2.28 8.51 -9.05
CA TYR A 5 -1.95 7.15 -9.42
C TYR A 5 -0.52 7.10 -9.96
N ASP A 6 0.18 6.02 -9.65
CA ASP A 6 1.48 5.70 -10.23
C ASP A 6 1.34 4.42 -11.04
N VAL A 7 2.06 4.33 -12.15
CA VAL A 7 1.96 3.21 -13.10
C VAL A 7 3.28 2.45 -13.10
N PHE A 8 3.22 1.19 -12.69
CA PHE A 8 4.31 0.24 -12.74
C PHE A 8 4.20 -0.64 -13.99
N CYS A 9 5.28 -0.72 -14.77
CA CYS A 9 5.32 -1.62 -15.91
C CYS A 9 5.77 -3.01 -15.46
N THR A 10 4.89 -4.00 -15.64
CA THR A 10 5.13 -5.41 -15.21
C THR A 10 5.85 -6.24 -16.26
N SER A 11 6.00 -5.74 -17.50
CA SER A 11 6.63 -6.45 -18.61
C SER A 11 7.62 -5.58 -19.39
N SER A 12 8.87 -6.04 -19.54
CA SER A 12 9.90 -5.31 -20.30
C SER A 12 9.60 -5.18 -21.79
N ALA A 13 8.67 -5.97 -22.32
CA ALA A 13 8.24 -5.95 -23.72
C ALA A 13 7.38 -4.72 -24.07
N VAL A 14 6.81 -4.03 -23.07
CA VAL A 14 5.95 -2.86 -23.27
C VAL A 14 6.78 -1.60 -23.02
N GLN A 15 7.73 -1.33 -23.92
CA GLN A 15 8.46 -0.08 -23.96
C GLN A 15 7.67 0.91 -24.84
N GLY A 16 6.69 1.61 -24.26
CA GLY A 16 5.77 2.45 -25.00
C GLY A 16 4.99 3.43 -24.11
N LYS A 17 4.29 4.37 -24.77
CA LYS A 17 3.52 5.48 -24.19
C LYS A 17 2.72 5.06 -22.95
N MET A 18 2.86 5.81 -21.85
CA MET A 18 2.11 5.62 -20.60
C MET A 18 0.60 5.48 -20.88
N PRO A 19 -0.06 4.38 -20.48
CA PRO A 19 -1.50 4.22 -20.65
C PRO A 19 -2.27 5.18 -19.74
N SER A 20 -3.49 5.57 -20.15
CA SER A 20 -4.36 6.33 -19.25
C SER A 20 -4.98 5.42 -18.20
N LEU A 21 -5.45 6.01 -17.08
CA LEU A 21 -6.16 5.25 -16.05
C LEU A 21 -7.39 4.53 -16.62
N MET A 22 -8.15 5.19 -17.51
CA MET A 22 -9.30 4.58 -18.18
C MET A 22 -8.91 3.36 -19.02
N ASP A 23 -7.76 3.39 -19.69
CA ASP A 23 -7.26 2.24 -20.46
C ASP A 23 -6.92 1.05 -19.55
N LEU A 24 -6.42 1.31 -18.33
CA LEU A 24 -6.10 0.28 -17.34
C LEU A 24 -7.35 -0.30 -16.68
N GLU A 25 -8.35 0.52 -16.40
CA GLU A 25 -9.64 0.09 -15.82
C GLU A 25 -10.43 -0.80 -16.79
N THR A 26 -10.32 -0.54 -18.10
CA THR A 26 -11.02 -1.29 -19.14
C THR A 26 -10.28 -2.54 -19.64
N ASN A 27 -8.99 -2.69 -19.32
CA ASN A 27 -8.16 -3.81 -19.74
C ASN A 27 -7.48 -4.49 -18.55
N ALA A 28 -8.29 -5.24 -17.79
CA ALA A 28 -7.91 -5.91 -16.55
C ALA A 28 -6.90 -7.06 -16.67
N GLY A 29 -6.30 -7.34 -17.83
CA GLY A 29 -5.43 -8.52 -17.96
C GLY A 29 -4.48 -8.57 -19.15
N GLY A 30 -4.36 -7.52 -19.97
CA GLY A 30 -3.57 -7.59 -21.22
C GLY A 30 -2.56 -6.46 -21.44
N SER A 31 -2.49 -5.46 -20.58
CA SER A 31 -1.73 -4.22 -20.88
C SER A 31 -0.23 -4.30 -20.56
N GLY A 32 0.22 -5.28 -19.76
CA GLY A 32 1.60 -5.30 -19.24
C GLY A 32 1.89 -4.19 -18.22
N PHE A 33 0.87 -3.43 -17.82
CA PHE A 33 0.95 -2.35 -16.84
C PHE A 33 0.07 -2.66 -15.62
N GLU A 34 0.50 -2.15 -14.48
CA GLU A 34 -0.22 -2.15 -13.21
C GLU A 34 -0.23 -0.72 -12.69
N ALA A 35 -1.38 -0.22 -12.25
CA ALA A 35 -1.45 1.07 -11.57
C ALA A 35 -1.75 0.89 -10.10
N VAL A 36 -1.01 1.62 -9.26
CA VAL A 36 -1.33 1.82 -7.86
C VAL A 36 -2.06 3.15 -7.74
N ILE A 37 -3.29 3.12 -7.22
CA ILE A 37 -4.12 4.32 -7.05
C ILE A 37 -4.23 4.72 -5.58
N VAL A 38 -4.07 6.00 -5.32
CA VAL A 38 -4.35 6.66 -4.05
C VAL A 38 -5.66 7.40 -4.19
N ASN A 39 -6.76 6.76 -3.79
CA ASN A 39 -8.09 7.36 -3.88
C ASN A 39 -8.96 6.92 -2.69
N ARG A 40 -9.18 7.86 -1.76
CA ARG A 40 -9.97 7.64 -0.55
C ARG A 40 -11.39 7.11 -0.81
N LYS A 41 -12.04 7.52 -1.92
CA LYS A 41 -13.41 7.08 -2.23
C LYS A 41 -13.49 5.63 -2.68
N LEU A 42 -12.40 5.12 -3.26
CA LEU A 42 -12.31 3.77 -3.81
C LEU A 42 -11.53 2.82 -2.88
N ASP A 43 -11.06 3.32 -1.75
CA ASP A 43 -10.14 2.63 -0.85
C ASP A 43 -10.60 2.77 0.61
N PRO A 44 -11.48 1.87 1.08
CA PRO A 44 -11.96 1.87 2.46
C PRO A 44 -10.84 1.69 3.50
N ALA A 45 -9.74 1.04 3.14
CA ALA A 45 -8.61 0.85 4.05
C ALA A 45 -7.82 2.15 4.21
N LEU A 46 -7.64 2.93 3.14
CA LEU A 46 -7.07 4.27 3.21
C LEU A 46 -7.97 5.25 3.99
N GLU A 47 -9.29 5.14 3.84
CA GLU A 47 -10.27 5.87 4.65
C GLU A 47 -10.11 5.56 6.15
N GLU A 48 -10.06 4.27 6.52
CA GLU A 48 -9.87 3.82 7.91
C GLU A 48 -8.55 4.39 8.49
N LEU A 49 -7.45 4.28 7.74
CA LEU A 49 -6.14 4.80 8.15
C LEU A 49 -6.21 6.31 8.44
N MET A 50 -6.90 7.06 7.58
CA MET A 50 -7.05 8.50 7.74
C MET A 50 -7.92 8.84 8.96
N GLN A 51 -8.97 8.06 9.25
CA GLN A 51 -9.78 8.25 10.45
C GLN A 51 -8.95 8.01 11.73
N ILE A 52 -8.12 6.97 11.76
CA ILE A 52 -7.21 6.71 12.89
C ILE A 52 -6.22 7.87 13.07
N ALA A 53 -5.64 8.36 11.97
CA ALA A 53 -4.73 9.51 12.00
C ALA A 53 -5.42 10.78 12.55
N GLN A 54 -6.68 11.01 12.21
CA GLN A 54 -7.47 12.12 12.72
C GLN A 54 -7.73 12.00 14.22
N CYS A 55 -8.06 10.81 14.73
CA CYS A 55 -8.22 10.59 16.17
C CYS A 55 -6.92 10.92 16.92
N ILE A 56 -5.78 10.40 16.45
CA ILE A 56 -4.46 10.68 17.05
C ILE A 56 -4.16 12.18 17.07
N ALA A 57 -4.48 12.90 15.98
CA ALA A 57 -4.24 14.33 15.90
C ALA A 57 -5.16 15.15 16.82
N LEU A 58 -6.41 14.73 17.04
CA LEU A 58 -7.37 15.41 17.92
C LEU A 58 -7.01 15.24 19.40
N ASP A 59 -6.44 14.08 19.76
CA ASP A 59 -6.04 13.78 21.13
C ASP A 59 -4.72 14.46 21.54
N TRP A 60 -4.03 15.13 20.61
CA TRP A 60 -2.68 15.66 20.83
C TRP A 60 -2.64 17.19 21.06
N PRO A 61 -1.94 17.67 22.11
CA PRO A 61 -1.73 19.11 22.30
C PRO A 61 -0.88 19.71 21.18
N ALA A 62 -1.23 20.92 20.73
CA ALA A 62 -0.54 21.63 19.64
C ALA A 62 0.94 21.98 19.92
N THR A 63 1.42 21.78 21.15
CA THR A 63 2.80 22.06 21.59
C THR A 63 3.81 20.98 21.21
N ASP A 64 3.37 19.74 20.96
CA ASP A 64 4.26 18.58 20.76
C ASP A 64 4.16 18.01 19.33
N VAL A 65 4.30 18.89 18.34
CA VAL A 65 4.19 18.56 16.90
C VAL A 65 5.15 17.45 16.47
N THR A 66 6.36 17.41 17.05
CA THR A 66 7.36 16.38 16.72
C THR A 66 6.88 14.98 17.08
N ILE A 67 6.22 14.83 18.23
CA ILE A 67 5.70 13.55 18.69
C ILE A 67 4.48 13.13 17.86
N LEU A 68 3.59 14.08 17.55
CA LEU A 68 2.47 13.83 16.65
C LEU A 68 2.94 13.34 15.27
N VAL A 69 3.92 14.01 14.67
CA VAL A 69 4.50 13.60 13.38
C VAL A 69 5.10 12.20 13.48
N GLN A 70 5.80 11.88 14.57
CA GLN A 70 6.36 10.55 14.80
C GLN A 70 5.26 9.48 14.89
N GLN A 71 4.19 9.72 15.65
CA GLN A 71 3.08 8.76 15.77
C GLN A 71 2.35 8.55 14.45
N LEU A 72 2.13 9.60 13.68
CA LEU A 72 1.53 9.51 12.35
C LEU A 72 2.45 8.74 11.39
N ALA A 73 3.76 8.97 11.46
CA ALA A 73 4.74 8.25 10.65
C ALA A 73 4.77 6.76 11.01
N GLU A 74 4.70 6.41 12.30
CA GLU A 74 4.61 5.02 12.76
C GLU A 74 3.31 4.35 12.32
N LEU A 75 2.18 5.05 12.41
CA LEU A 75 0.89 4.58 11.93
C LEU A 75 0.94 4.25 10.43
N VAL A 76 1.40 5.21 9.61
CA VAL A 76 1.48 5.03 8.15
C VAL A 76 2.49 3.95 7.80
N THR A 77 3.68 3.95 8.42
CA THR A 77 4.70 2.94 8.15
C THR A 77 4.21 1.55 8.54
N GLY A 78 3.55 1.39 9.68
CA GLY A 78 2.95 0.13 10.09
C GLY A 78 1.87 -0.34 9.12
N HIS A 79 1.01 0.57 8.65
CA HIS A 79 -0.01 0.26 7.65
C HIS A 79 0.58 -0.08 6.27
N MET A 80 1.72 0.50 5.91
CA MET A 80 2.44 0.19 4.65
C MET A 80 3.37 -1.02 4.78
N GLY A 81 3.25 -1.79 5.86
CA GLY A 81 3.95 -3.05 6.06
C GLY A 81 5.29 -2.97 6.79
N GLY A 82 5.60 -1.82 7.36
CA GLY A 82 6.72 -1.63 8.27
C GLY A 82 8.08 -1.43 7.57
N PRO A 83 9.17 -1.39 8.36
CA PRO A 83 10.51 -1.20 7.84
C PRO A 83 10.96 -2.37 6.95
N VAL A 84 11.52 -2.03 5.79
CA VAL A 84 12.02 -2.99 4.81
C VAL A 84 13.47 -3.38 5.13
N LYS A 85 13.70 -4.66 5.45
CA LYS A 85 15.04 -5.20 5.71
C LYS A 85 15.76 -5.73 4.46
N ASP A 86 14.99 -6.26 3.51
CA ASP A 86 15.50 -6.83 2.26
C ASP A 86 14.58 -6.41 1.10
N ALA A 87 15.04 -5.45 0.30
CA ALA A 87 14.28 -4.90 -0.80
C ALA A 87 13.93 -5.93 -1.89
N ASN A 88 14.79 -6.93 -2.12
CA ASN A 88 14.54 -7.95 -3.15
C ASN A 88 13.48 -8.93 -2.68
N LEU A 89 13.55 -9.36 -1.42
CA LEU A 89 12.49 -10.16 -0.80
C LEU A 89 11.15 -9.41 -0.85
N ILE A 90 11.17 -8.11 -0.59
CA ILE A 90 9.94 -7.32 -0.62
C ILE A 90 9.38 -7.18 -2.04
N LEU A 91 10.23 -6.93 -3.03
CA LEU A 91 9.79 -6.91 -4.42
C LEU A 91 9.20 -8.26 -4.85
N ALA A 92 9.79 -9.38 -4.44
CA ALA A 92 9.30 -10.71 -4.79
C ALA A 92 7.87 -10.98 -4.28
N LYS A 93 7.60 -10.73 -2.98
CA LYS A 93 6.21 -10.95 -2.50
C LYS A 93 5.25 -9.87 -2.99
N TRP A 94 5.73 -8.67 -3.32
CA TRP A 94 4.90 -7.66 -3.99
C TRP A 94 4.39 -8.21 -5.32
N MET A 95 5.29 -8.77 -6.14
CA MET A 95 4.94 -9.36 -7.43
C MET A 95 3.99 -10.55 -7.27
N GLU A 96 4.18 -11.39 -6.25
CA GLU A 96 3.28 -12.51 -5.95
C GLU A 96 1.87 -12.02 -5.58
N ARG A 97 1.76 -11.12 -4.60
CA ARG A 97 0.47 -10.63 -4.08
C ARG A 97 -0.26 -9.73 -5.06
N SER A 98 0.45 -8.87 -5.79
CA SER A 98 -0.15 -8.08 -6.87
C SER A 98 -0.75 -9.00 -7.93
N THR A 99 -0.06 -10.08 -8.31
CA THR A 99 -0.58 -11.06 -9.29
C THR A 99 -1.80 -11.81 -8.75
N GLU A 100 -1.78 -12.24 -7.48
CA GLU A 100 -2.92 -12.87 -6.82
C GLU A 100 -4.15 -11.94 -6.77
N LEU A 101 -3.97 -10.69 -6.34
CA LEU A 101 -5.05 -9.71 -6.25
C LEU A 101 -5.64 -9.37 -7.63
N ARG A 102 -4.76 -9.17 -8.62
CA ARG A 102 -5.18 -8.88 -10.00
C ARG A 102 -5.96 -10.04 -10.61
N THR A 103 -5.55 -11.28 -10.39
CA THR A 103 -6.26 -12.47 -10.91
C THR A 103 -7.58 -12.73 -10.17
N SER A 104 -7.61 -12.51 -8.85
CA SER A 104 -8.81 -12.70 -8.02
C SER A 104 -9.91 -11.67 -8.30
N ILE A 105 -9.54 -10.40 -8.45
CA ILE A 105 -10.48 -9.28 -8.60
C ILE A 105 -10.62 -8.87 -10.08
N GLN A 106 -9.84 -9.50 -10.97
CA GLN A 106 -9.76 -9.17 -12.40
C GLN A 106 -9.62 -7.66 -12.60
N THR A 107 -8.53 -7.10 -12.06
CA THR A 107 -8.21 -5.68 -12.15
C THR A 107 -6.74 -5.47 -12.52
N SER A 108 -6.43 -4.33 -13.16
CA SER A 108 -5.05 -3.84 -13.34
C SER A 108 -4.77 -2.57 -12.54
N VAL A 109 -5.74 -2.13 -11.74
CA VAL A 109 -5.66 -0.97 -10.86
C VAL A 109 -5.87 -1.43 -9.42
N LEU A 110 -4.88 -1.19 -8.56
CA LEU A 110 -4.90 -1.61 -7.17
C LEU A 110 -4.87 -0.39 -6.24
N PRO A 111 -5.83 -0.25 -5.31
CA PRO A 111 -5.80 0.81 -4.29
C PRO A 111 -4.62 0.65 -3.33
N ILE A 112 -4.03 1.73 -2.83
CA ILE A 112 -2.84 1.68 -1.96
C ILE A 112 -3.12 1.08 -0.56
N GLY A 113 -4.35 1.16 -0.08
CA GLY A 113 -4.75 0.74 1.26
C GLY A 113 -4.80 -0.78 1.44
N ILE A 114 -4.95 -1.56 0.38
CA ILE A 114 -5.02 -3.04 0.48
C ILE A 114 -3.66 -3.69 0.76
N TYR A 115 -2.57 -2.92 0.67
CA TYR A 115 -1.22 -3.40 0.96
C TYR A 115 -0.91 -3.52 2.47
N LYS A 116 -1.90 -3.29 3.35
CA LYS A 116 -1.84 -3.52 4.81
C LYS A 116 -1.27 -4.89 5.22
N TYR A 117 -1.41 -5.90 4.36
CA TYR A 117 -0.95 -7.28 4.63
C TYR A 117 0.56 -7.52 4.36
N TRP A 118 1.34 -6.46 4.16
CA TRP A 118 2.76 -6.57 3.84
C TRP A 118 3.67 -6.97 5.03
N SER A 119 3.15 -7.04 6.26
CA SER A 119 3.92 -7.57 7.39
C SER A 119 4.38 -8.98 7.06
N VAL A 120 5.69 -9.13 6.88
CA VAL A 120 6.35 -10.43 7.00
C VAL A 120 5.83 -11.01 8.30
N SER A 121 5.24 -12.21 8.23
CA SER A 121 4.99 -13.01 9.41
C SER A 121 6.34 -13.29 10.04
N THR A 122 6.87 -12.35 10.83
CA THR A 122 7.80 -12.68 11.90
C THR A 122 6.96 -13.49 12.85
N SER A 123 7.15 -14.80 12.76
CA SER A 123 6.74 -15.75 13.78
C SER A 123 6.80 -15.07 15.14
N SER A 124 5.69 -15.11 15.86
CA SER A 124 5.70 -14.91 17.30
C SER A 124 6.63 -15.97 17.89
N VAL A 125 7.92 -15.69 17.90
CA VAL A 125 8.85 -16.29 18.86
C VAL A 125 8.62 -15.46 20.09
N ALA A 126 7.61 -15.86 20.87
CA ALA A 126 7.47 -15.42 22.24
C ALA A 126 8.82 -15.67 22.92
N PHE A 127 9.50 -14.58 23.27
CA PHE A 127 10.67 -14.65 24.13
C PHE A 127 10.28 -15.37 25.41
N GLN A 128 11.00 -16.45 25.70
CA GLN A 128 11.01 -17.09 27.02
C GLN A 128 11.29 -16.04 28.09
N GLY A 129 10.31 -15.79 28.95
CA GLY A 129 10.55 -15.33 30.31
C GLY A 129 10.68 -16.56 31.20
N VAL A 130 11.90 -17.02 31.41
CA VAL A 130 12.23 -17.91 32.55
C VAL A 130 12.40 -16.99 33.75
N GLY A 131 11.57 -17.21 34.78
CA GLY A 131 11.64 -16.59 36.10
C GLY A 131 10.85 -17.45 37.06
#